data_AF-A0A956J9F5-F1
#
_entry.id   AF-A0A956J9F5-F1
#
_cell.length_a   1.000
_cell.length_b   1.000
_cell.length_c   1.000
_cell.angle_alpha   90.00
_cell.angle_beta   90.00
_cell.angle_gamma   90.00
#
_symmetry.space_group_name_H-M   'P 1'
#
loop_
_entity.id
_entity.type
_entity.pdbx_description
1 polymer ?
#
loop_
_entity_poly.entity_id
_entity_poly.type
_entity_poly.pdbx_seq_one_letter_code
_entity_poly.pdbx_strand_id
1 'polypeptide(L)'
;MARRTVVTLCAGSSGNHVLAADLGRRPEIELRLVTSDPAAFGPRIECEETLVLSDSIPLLSPTRTRRYAGTLDAVLPWERIDEACEGADIVVLTCPVHCHRELLRRVLPALSRPTIVGSLFAQGGLDWIFRDLCRELDLPVGRHTLFGLKRFPFLCKAHERGRAVRLHGRFPRVVVAFAGREDEARRARARALLGELLRKPVVTLPSFVSCTLGLSNQVLHPALSGALLRGFVPGRDALAEAPRLYGDCPAAGGADMCRLAAEFLELASALEPLVGAPIRRTLGIDPGVRVYMEWRRWIGRHLEGGRRYERLRDGFVAWLLRHNRRLYPARLPTRPDPHGRGLVPDFGSRFWLDDIPHGLCVVYGLGVLMGVPMPRTRALVLEHQAYMGRRYLEEAPADPREPFGPDLDRSGAPQRYGVHDRAGLVGLLRGTAC
;
A
#
# COMPACT_ATOMS: atom_id res chain seq x y z
N MET A 1 15.28 -28.50 -23.49
CA MET A 1 15.45 -27.62 -22.31
C MET A 1 14.08 -27.28 -21.76
N ALA A 2 13.89 -27.25 -20.44
CA ALA A 2 12.63 -26.80 -19.84
C ALA A 2 12.40 -25.31 -20.15
N ARG A 3 11.15 -24.91 -20.40
CA ARG A 3 10.78 -23.51 -20.64
C ARG A 3 11.07 -22.67 -19.38
N ARG A 4 11.77 -21.54 -19.52
CA ARG A 4 11.99 -20.57 -18.44
C ARG A 4 10.68 -19.87 -18.05
N THR A 5 10.50 -19.57 -16.78
CA THR A 5 9.40 -18.74 -16.28
C THR A 5 9.73 -17.28 -16.59
N VAL A 6 8.89 -16.61 -17.38
CA VAL A 6 9.12 -15.20 -17.77
C VAL A 6 8.47 -14.26 -16.76
N VAL A 7 9.28 -13.43 -16.11
CA VAL A 7 8.86 -12.46 -15.08
C VAL A 7 9.16 -11.04 -15.57
N THR A 8 8.13 -10.22 -15.66
CA THR A 8 8.26 -8.79 -16.01
C THR A 8 8.08 -7.95 -14.75
N LEU A 9 9.10 -7.19 -14.38
CA LEU A 9 9.08 -6.25 -13.26
C LEU A 9 8.77 -4.84 -13.78
N CYS A 10 7.81 -4.16 -13.16
CA CYS A 10 7.46 -2.78 -13.51
C CYS A 10 7.94 -1.79 -12.43
N ALA A 11 8.64 -0.75 -12.88
CA ALA A 11 9.26 0.37 -12.14
C ALA A 11 10.61 0.09 -11.45
N GLY A 12 11.51 1.07 -11.46
CA GLY A 12 12.84 0.97 -10.82
C GLY A 12 12.83 1.20 -9.30
N SER A 13 12.12 0.38 -8.53
CA SER A 13 11.98 0.50 -7.06
C SER A 13 12.97 -0.35 -6.27
N SER A 14 13.15 -0.07 -4.97
CA SER A 14 14.01 -0.91 -4.10
C SER A 14 13.56 -2.37 -4.04
N GLY A 15 12.25 -2.63 -4.14
CA GLY A 15 11.73 -3.99 -4.25
C GLY A 15 12.17 -4.70 -5.51
N ASN A 16 12.13 -4.01 -6.65
CA ASN A 16 12.61 -4.60 -7.91
C ASN A 16 14.12 -4.78 -7.94
N HIS A 17 14.91 -4.02 -7.18
CA HIS A 17 16.34 -4.35 -7.01
C HIS A 17 16.51 -5.67 -6.25
N VAL A 18 15.72 -5.91 -5.20
CA VAL A 18 15.74 -7.20 -4.47
C VAL A 18 15.33 -8.35 -5.38
N LEU A 19 14.25 -8.18 -6.16
CA LEU A 19 13.81 -9.20 -7.11
C LEU A 19 14.83 -9.43 -8.22
N ALA A 20 15.44 -8.37 -8.76
CA ALA A 20 16.50 -8.46 -9.75
C ALA A 20 17.68 -9.30 -9.24
N ALA A 21 18.15 -9.05 -8.02
CA ALA A 21 19.25 -9.80 -7.43
C ALA A 21 18.86 -11.26 -7.07
N ASP A 22 17.65 -11.50 -6.55
CA ASP A 22 17.25 -12.83 -6.06
C ASP A 22 16.64 -13.76 -7.12
N LEU A 23 15.91 -13.21 -8.09
CA LEU A 23 15.35 -13.97 -9.21
C LEU A 23 16.38 -14.10 -10.34
N GLY A 24 17.16 -13.06 -10.62
CA GLY A 24 18.16 -13.05 -11.69
C GLY A 24 19.35 -14.00 -11.49
N ARG A 25 19.45 -14.68 -10.34
CA ARG A 25 20.43 -15.75 -10.09
C ARG A 25 19.88 -17.16 -10.32
N ARG A 26 18.63 -17.27 -10.78
CA ARG A 26 17.92 -18.52 -10.96
C ARG A 26 17.83 -18.84 -12.46
N PRO A 27 18.53 -19.86 -12.98
CA PRO A 27 18.60 -20.13 -14.41
C PRO A 27 17.23 -20.45 -15.04
N GLU A 28 16.28 -20.94 -14.24
CA GLU A 28 14.91 -21.24 -14.64
C GLU A 28 14.01 -20.00 -14.82
N ILE A 29 14.45 -18.80 -14.43
CA ILE A 29 13.69 -17.55 -14.55
C ILE A 29 14.32 -16.67 -15.61
N GLU A 30 13.51 -16.17 -16.53
CA GLU A 30 13.86 -15.04 -17.40
C GLU A 30 13.28 -13.76 -16.81
N LEU A 31 14.12 -12.78 -16.54
CA LEU A 31 13.76 -11.59 -15.77
C LEU A 31 13.95 -10.31 -16.59
N ARG A 32 12.84 -9.62 -16.82
CA ARG A 32 12.79 -8.37 -17.59
C ARG A 32 12.35 -7.23 -16.68
N LEU A 33 12.94 -6.05 -16.82
CA LEU A 33 12.59 -4.85 -16.06
C LEU A 33 12.13 -3.74 -17.01
N VAL A 34 10.97 -3.15 -16.74
CA VAL A 34 10.50 -1.92 -17.38
C VAL A 34 10.60 -0.76 -16.41
N THR A 35 11.25 0.33 -16.81
CA THR A 35 11.48 1.49 -15.95
C THR A 35 11.56 2.78 -16.76
N SER A 36 11.26 3.92 -16.13
CA SER A 36 11.39 5.25 -16.75
C SER A 36 12.84 5.69 -16.96
N ASP A 37 13.78 4.94 -16.38
CA ASP A 37 15.21 5.23 -16.41
C ASP A 37 15.99 3.91 -16.54
N PRO A 38 16.04 3.32 -17.76
CA PRO A 38 16.74 2.06 -18.01
C PRO A 38 18.25 2.21 -17.88
N ALA A 39 18.80 3.37 -18.27
CA ALA A 39 20.24 3.63 -18.26
C ALA A 39 20.83 3.58 -16.83
N ALA A 40 20.04 3.90 -15.81
CA ALA A 40 20.48 3.75 -14.42
C ALA A 40 20.61 2.29 -13.97
N PHE A 41 20.02 1.31 -14.67
CA PHE A 41 20.06 -0.09 -14.30
C PHE A 41 21.16 -0.86 -15.04
N GLY A 42 22.13 -1.35 -14.27
CA GLY A 42 23.13 -2.29 -14.77
C GLY A 42 22.52 -3.68 -15.01
N PRO A 43 23.18 -4.52 -15.82
CA PRO A 43 22.71 -5.88 -16.09
C PRO A 43 22.83 -6.80 -14.87
N ARG A 44 23.62 -6.42 -13.86
CA ARG A 44 23.85 -7.18 -12.63
C ARG A 44 23.52 -6.34 -11.42
N ILE A 45 22.68 -6.86 -10.53
CA ILE A 45 22.27 -6.21 -9.28
C ILE A 45 22.76 -7.02 -8.09
N GLU A 46 23.42 -6.35 -7.16
CA GLU A 46 23.94 -6.92 -5.92
C GLU A 46 22.94 -6.71 -4.76
N CYS A 47 22.82 -7.73 -3.92
CA CYS A 47 21.99 -7.70 -2.71
C CYS A 47 22.82 -8.09 -1.49
N GLU A 48 22.80 -7.22 -0.49
CA GLU A 48 23.25 -7.52 0.86
C GLU A 48 22.02 -7.81 1.73
N GLU A 49 21.81 -9.08 2.06
CA GLU A 49 20.67 -9.54 2.85
C GLU A 49 21.06 -9.80 4.30
N THR A 50 20.38 -9.15 5.23
CA THR A 50 20.40 -9.46 6.66
C THR A 50 19.42 -10.59 6.95
N LEU A 51 19.96 -11.76 7.29
CA LEU A 51 19.21 -12.91 7.75
C LEU A 51 19.03 -12.81 9.26
N VAL A 52 17.80 -13.06 9.70
CA VAL A 52 17.42 -13.12 11.11
C VAL A 52 17.08 -14.56 11.44
N LEU A 53 17.56 -15.07 12.59
CA LEU A 53 17.35 -16.48 12.97
C LEU A 53 15.87 -16.86 13.11
N SER A 54 15.01 -15.87 13.36
CA SER A 54 13.55 -16.00 13.34
C SER A 54 12.90 -14.72 12.80
N ASP A 55 12.06 -14.87 11.76
CA ASP A 55 11.23 -13.79 11.21
C ASP A 55 10.17 -13.28 12.22
N SER A 56 9.96 -14.03 13.32
CA SER A 56 8.91 -13.77 14.31
C SER A 56 9.34 -12.79 15.41
N ILE A 57 10.62 -12.76 15.78
CA ILE A 57 11.15 -11.91 16.88
C ILE A 57 12.52 -11.34 16.48
N PRO A 58 12.54 -10.36 15.55
CA PRO A 58 13.78 -9.88 14.97
C PRO A 58 14.57 -8.92 15.90
N LEU A 59 14.12 -8.69 17.15
CA LEU A 59 14.77 -7.80 18.11
C LEU A 59 15.86 -8.47 18.96
N LEU A 60 15.83 -9.79 19.11
CA LEU A 60 16.74 -10.56 19.98
C LEU A 60 17.47 -11.69 19.25
N SER A 61 17.22 -11.85 17.95
CA SER A 61 17.81 -12.93 17.17
C SER A 61 19.16 -12.53 16.60
N PRO A 62 20.18 -13.40 16.65
CA PRO A 62 21.44 -13.18 15.95
C PRO A 62 21.18 -12.91 14.47
N THR A 63 21.91 -11.94 13.91
CA THR A 63 21.86 -11.62 12.49
C THR A 63 23.09 -12.16 11.77
N ARG A 64 22.90 -12.63 10.55
CA ARG A 64 23.99 -12.98 9.63
C ARG A 64 23.77 -12.26 8.31
N THR A 65 24.83 -11.79 7.69
CA THR A 65 24.74 -11.16 6.38
C THR A 65 25.08 -12.18 5.30
N ARG A 66 24.28 -12.20 4.23
CA ARG A 66 24.55 -12.94 3.00
C ARG A 66 24.61 -11.97 1.84
N ARG A 67 25.56 -12.18 0.94
CA ARG A 67 25.67 -11.43 -0.32
C ARG A 67 25.39 -12.33 -1.50
N TYR A 68 24.70 -11.81 -2.49
CA TYR A 68 24.45 -12.47 -3.77
C TYR A 68 24.16 -11.42 -4.83
N ALA A 69 24.26 -11.81 -6.09
CA ALA A 69 23.90 -10.97 -7.22
C ALA A 69 23.11 -11.78 -8.23
N GLY A 70 22.26 -11.09 -8.99
CA GLY A 70 21.47 -11.65 -10.07
C GLY A 70 21.54 -10.75 -11.30
N THR A 71 21.25 -11.32 -12.46
CA THR A 71 21.26 -10.60 -13.73
C THR A 71 19.86 -10.38 -14.29
N LEU A 72 19.66 -9.23 -14.92
CA LEU A 72 18.46 -8.94 -15.70
C LEU A 72 18.71 -9.38 -17.14
N ASP A 73 17.80 -10.18 -17.70
CA ASP A 73 17.86 -10.58 -19.11
C ASP A 73 17.55 -9.40 -20.04
N ALA A 74 16.70 -8.46 -19.59
CA ALA A 74 16.42 -7.21 -20.31
C ALA A 74 16.06 -6.05 -19.36
N VAL A 75 16.48 -4.83 -19.73
CA VAL A 75 16.04 -3.57 -19.11
C VAL A 75 15.51 -2.66 -20.20
N LEU A 76 14.21 -2.35 -20.13
CA LEU A 76 13.47 -1.72 -21.20
C LEU A 76 12.81 -0.41 -20.73
N PRO A 77 12.72 0.60 -21.61
CA PRO A 77 11.92 1.79 -21.35
C PRO A 77 10.42 1.46 -21.51
N TRP A 78 9.54 2.34 -21.03
CA TRP A 78 8.09 2.10 -21.05
C TRP A 78 7.49 1.99 -22.47
N GLU A 79 8.16 2.59 -23.46
CA GLU A 79 7.80 2.54 -24.88
C GLU A 79 7.98 1.13 -25.47
N ARG A 80 8.73 0.26 -24.79
CA ARG A 80 8.96 -1.16 -25.17
C ARG A 80 8.27 -2.12 -24.20
N ILE A 81 7.12 -1.72 -23.65
CA ILE A 81 6.33 -2.56 -22.74
C ILE A 81 5.85 -3.86 -23.41
N ASP A 82 5.54 -3.83 -24.71
CA ASP A 82 5.10 -5.00 -25.47
C ASP A 82 6.16 -6.11 -25.48
N GLU A 83 7.41 -5.76 -25.76
CA GLU A 83 8.56 -6.68 -25.70
C GLU A 83 8.79 -7.19 -24.27
N ALA A 84 8.65 -6.33 -23.27
CA ALA A 84 8.81 -6.74 -21.89
C ALA A 84 7.73 -7.73 -21.43
N CYS A 85 6.51 -7.61 -21.96
CA CYS A 85 5.36 -8.45 -21.65
C CYS A 85 5.23 -9.68 -22.57
N GLU A 86 5.99 -9.75 -23.67
CA GLU A 86 5.92 -10.83 -24.63
C GLU A 86 6.20 -12.18 -23.97
N GLY A 87 5.20 -13.07 -23.96
CA GLY A 87 5.37 -14.38 -23.35
C GLY A 87 5.51 -14.34 -21.82
N ALA A 88 5.21 -13.23 -21.14
CA ALA A 88 5.28 -13.12 -19.67
C ALA A 88 4.29 -14.05 -18.95
N ASP A 89 4.79 -14.84 -18.00
CA ASP A 89 3.98 -15.67 -17.11
C ASP A 89 3.40 -14.85 -15.96
N ILE A 90 4.17 -13.86 -15.50
CA ILE A 90 3.75 -12.91 -14.47
C ILE A 90 4.31 -11.50 -14.73
N VAL A 91 3.47 -10.49 -14.54
CA VAL A 91 3.85 -9.07 -14.53
C VAL A 91 3.63 -8.49 -13.13
N VAL A 92 4.68 -7.93 -12.54
CA VAL A 92 4.71 -7.49 -11.15
C VAL A 92 4.90 -5.99 -11.07
N LEU A 93 3.89 -5.29 -10.56
CA LEU A 93 3.94 -3.88 -10.22
C LEU A 93 4.59 -3.72 -8.84
N THR A 94 5.74 -3.05 -8.81
CA THR A 94 6.42 -2.70 -7.56
C THR A 94 6.58 -1.19 -7.50
N CYS A 95 5.45 -0.50 -7.38
CA CYS A 95 5.34 0.95 -7.44
C CYS A 95 4.44 1.49 -6.31
N PRO A 96 4.48 2.81 -6.06
CA PRO A 96 3.51 3.48 -5.19
C PRO A 96 2.07 3.29 -5.67
N VAL A 97 1.11 3.38 -4.75
CA VAL A 97 -0.31 3.12 -5.01
C VAL A 97 -0.89 4.10 -6.03
N HIS A 98 -0.53 5.39 -5.93
CA HIS A 98 -0.97 6.42 -6.87
C HIS A 98 -0.53 6.18 -8.32
N CYS A 99 0.50 5.35 -8.55
CA CYS A 99 0.96 5.00 -9.89
C CYS A 99 0.19 3.84 -10.52
N HIS A 100 -0.57 3.06 -9.75
CA HIS A 100 -1.16 1.79 -10.22
C HIS A 100 -2.00 1.96 -11.49
N ARG A 101 -2.86 2.98 -11.56
CA ARG A 101 -3.73 3.19 -12.73
C ARG A 101 -2.92 3.44 -14.00
N GLU A 102 -1.97 4.37 -13.94
CA GLU A 102 -1.17 4.73 -15.10
C GLU A 102 -0.31 3.56 -15.57
N LEU A 103 0.30 2.80 -14.64
CA LEU A 103 1.10 1.65 -15.02
C LEU A 103 0.24 0.51 -15.59
N LEU A 104 -0.91 0.21 -14.98
CA LEU A 104 -1.83 -0.80 -15.52
C LEU A 104 -2.37 -0.40 -16.90
N ARG A 105 -2.67 0.88 -17.13
CA ARG A 105 -3.12 1.37 -18.45
C ARG A 105 -2.11 1.05 -19.55
N ARG A 106 -0.80 1.09 -19.25
CA ARG A 106 0.27 0.71 -20.19
C ARG A 106 0.44 -0.81 -20.30
N VAL A 107 0.35 -1.52 -19.18
CA VAL A 107 0.60 -2.97 -19.12
C VAL A 107 -0.51 -3.78 -19.77
N LEU A 108 -1.78 -3.47 -19.50
CA LEU A 108 -2.90 -4.34 -19.89
C LEU A 108 -3.01 -4.55 -21.41
N PRO A 109 -2.87 -3.53 -22.28
CA PRO A 109 -2.89 -3.72 -23.73
C PRO A 109 -1.74 -4.57 -24.26
N ALA A 110 -0.58 -4.54 -23.60
CA ALA A 110 0.63 -5.29 -23.98
C ALA A 110 0.54 -6.79 -23.71
N LEU A 111 -0.49 -7.26 -22.97
CA LEU A 111 -0.64 -8.66 -22.60
C LEU A 111 -1.30 -9.48 -23.73
N SER A 112 -0.47 -10.14 -24.54
CA SER A 112 -0.94 -10.96 -25.67
C SER A 112 -1.68 -12.25 -25.26
N ARG A 113 -1.56 -12.70 -24.00
CA ARG A 113 -2.14 -13.96 -23.50
C ARG A 113 -2.67 -13.84 -22.06
N PRO A 114 -3.45 -14.82 -21.56
CA PRO A 114 -3.76 -14.91 -20.14
C PRO A 114 -2.47 -14.93 -19.30
N THR A 115 -2.34 -13.96 -18.40
CA THR A 115 -1.12 -13.68 -17.63
C THR A 115 -1.50 -13.34 -16.19
N ILE A 116 -0.63 -13.69 -15.24
CA ILE A 116 -0.78 -13.26 -13.85
C ILE A 116 -0.25 -11.82 -13.75
N VAL A 117 -1.07 -10.89 -13.29
CA VAL A 117 -0.68 -9.47 -13.19
C VAL A 117 -1.07 -8.94 -11.82
N GLY A 118 -0.25 -8.10 -11.20
CA GLY A 118 -0.58 -7.62 -9.87
C GLY A 118 0.51 -6.83 -9.18
N SER A 119 0.20 -6.34 -7.98
CA SER A 119 1.10 -5.49 -7.20
C SER A 119 1.63 -6.18 -5.95
N LEU A 120 2.88 -5.90 -5.61
CA LEU A 120 3.46 -6.28 -4.32
C LEU A 120 2.96 -5.44 -3.15
N PHE A 121 2.13 -4.43 -3.40
CA PHE A 121 1.41 -3.70 -2.36
C PHE A 121 0.11 -3.13 -2.92
N ALA A 122 -1.01 -3.78 -2.63
CA ALA A 122 -2.29 -3.54 -3.30
C ALA A 122 -3.33 -2.84 -2.42
N GLN A 123 -2.95 -1.74 -1.81
CA GLN A 123 -3.89 -0.85 -1.13
C GLN A 123 -4.66 0.01 -2.17
N GLY A 124 -5.72 0.68 -1.74
CA GLY A 124 -6.39 1.72 -2.52
C GLY A 124 -7.26 1.23 -3.68
N GLY A 125 -7.80 0.01 -3.60
CA GLY A 125 -8.75 -0.51 -4.59
C GLY A 125 -8.11 -0.90 -5.92
N LEU A 126 -6.97 -1.60 -5.90
CA LEU A 126 -6.30 -2.07 -7.13
C LEU A 126 -7.22 -2.88 -8.05
N ASP A 127 -8.12 -3.69 -7.50
CA ASP A 127 -9.10 -4.46 -8.28
C ASP A 127 -10.19 -3.59 -8.91
N TRP A 128 -10.46 -2.42 -8.33
CA TRP A 128 -11.39 -1.44 -8.89
C TRP A 128 -10.72 -0.72 -10.05
N ILE A 129 -9.48 -0.27 -9.85
CA ILE A 129 -8.63 0.32 -10.90
C ILE A 129 -8.51 -0.63 -12.10
N PHE A 130 -8.22 -1.91 -11.84
CA PHE A 130 -8.06 -2.91 -12.89
C PHE A 130 -9.35 -3.09 -13.71
N ARG A 131 -10.50 -3.27 -13.06
CA ARG A 131 -11.79 -3.44 -13.75
C ARG A 131 -12.20 -2.21 -14.53
N ASP A 132 -12.01 -1.04 -13.93
CA ASP A 132 -12.30 0.22 -14.58
C ASP A 132 -11.46 0.44 -15.84
N LEU A 133 -10.17 0.11 -15.79
CA LEU A 133 -9.30 0.15 -16.96
C LEU A 133 -9.65 -0.91 -18.00
N CYS A 134 -10.04 -2.12 -17.58
CA CYS A 134 -10.54 -3.12 -18.53
C CYS A 134 -11.76 -2.59 -19.29
N ARG A 135 -12.68 -1.87 -18.63
CA ARG A 135 -13.82 -1.24 -19.31
C ARG A 135 -13.39 -0.08 -20.21
N GLU A 136 -12.53 0.81 -19.71
CA GLU A 136 -11.98 1.96 -20.46
C GLU A 136 -11.29 1.54 -21.76
N LEU A 137 -10.59 0.40 -21.73
CA LEU A 137 -9.78 -0.12 -22.83
C LEU A 137 -10.47 -1.24 -23.63
N ASP A 138 -11.76 -1.52 -23.37
CA ASP A 138 -12.52 -2.62 -23.98
C ASP A 138 -11.82 -4.00 -23.89
N LEU A 139 -11.27 -4.30 -22.73
CA LEU A 139 -10.57 -5.55 -22.42
C LEU A 139 -11.45 -6.49 -21.56
N PRO A 140 -11.41 -7.80 -21.80
CA PRO A 140 -12.12 -8.77 -20.98
C PRO A 140 -11.54 -8.87 -19.56
N VAL A 141 -12.30 -8.40 -18.57
CA VAL A 141 -11.93 -8.39 -17.13
C VAL A 141 -11.42 -9.76 -16.64
N GLY A 142 -12.00 -10.86 -17.12
CA GLY A 142 -11.64 -12.23 -16.70
C GLY A 142 -10.40 -12.82 -17.37
N ARG A 143 -9.78 -12.16 -18.36
CA ARG A 143 -8.69 -12.75 -19.16
C ARG A 143 -7.40 -12.93 -18.35
N HIS A 144 -7.08 -11.98 -17.47
CA HIS A 144 -5.85 -12.02 -16.66
C HIS A 144 -6.17 -12.39 -15.22
N THR A 145 -5.19 -12.96 -14.51
CA THR A 145 -5.34 -13.29 -13.09
C THR A 145 -4.77 -12.14 -12.28
N LEU A 146 -5.64 -11.35 -11.63
CA LEU A 146 -5.21 -10.20 -10.84
C LEU A 146 -4.86 -10.64 -9.44
N PHE A 147 -3.65 -10.30 -8.99
CA PHE A 147 -3.25 -10.48 -7.59
C PHE A 147 -2.87 -9.16 -6.93
N GLY A 148 -2.99 -9.12 -5.62
CA GLY A 148 -2.53 -7.98 -4.84
C GLY A 148 -2.04 -8.42 -3.47
N LEU A 149 -0.80 -8.04 -3.12
CA LEU A 149 -0.30 -8.32 -1.78
C LEU A 149 -0.81 -7.29 -0.79
N LYS A 150 -1.27 -7.75 0.37
CA LYS A 150 -1.73 -6.87 1.45
C LYS A 150 -0.59 -6.03 2.03
N ARG A 151 0.60 -6.61 2.09
CA ARG A 151 1.79 -5.98 2.63
C ARG A 151 2.96 -6.25 1.71
N PHE A 152 3.78 -5.22 1.56
CA PHE A 152 5.03 -5.30 0.84
C PHE A 152 5.94 -6.39 1.44
N PRO A 153 6.50 -7.33 0.65
CA PRO A 153 7.14 -8.54 1.17
C PRO A 153 8.54 -8.32 1.76
N PHE A 154 9.13 -7.14 1.56
CA PHE A 154 10.52 -6.85 1.93
C PHE A 154 10.64 -5.61 2.82
N LEU A 155 11.62 -5.62 3.73
CA LEU A 155 12.18 -4.39 4.30
C LEU A 155 13.51 -4.12 3.60
N CYS A 156 13.54 -3.20 2.64
CA CYS A 156 14.72 -3.00 1.80
C CYS A 156 14.90 -1.53 1.39
N LYS A 157 16.13 -1.19 1.03
CA LYS A 157 16.48 0.11 0.45
C LYS A 157 17.61 -0.04 -0.56
N ALA A 158 17.37 0.40 -1.78
CA ALA A 158 18.43 0.58 -2.77
C ALA A 158 19.31 1.75 -2.31
N HIS A 159 20.61 1.52 -2.19
CA HIS A 159 21.58 2.55 -1.85
C HIS A 159 22.38 3.00 -3.08
N GLU A 160 22.50 2.14 -4.09
CA GLU A 160 22.94 2.51 -5.44
C GLU A 160 21.89 2.06 -6.46
N ARG A 161 21.24 3.04 -7.09
CA ARG A 161 20.20 2.78 -8.09
C ARG A 161 20.79 1.93 -9.22
N GLY A 162 20.10 0.84 -9.51
CA GLY A 162 20.42 -0.10 -10.57
C GLY A 162 21.73 -0.87 -10.40
N ARG A 163 22.28 -0.89 -9.18
CA ARG A 163 23.50 -1.66 -8.86
C ARG A 163 23.40 -2.41 -7.55
N ALA A 164 22.98 -1.77 -6.46
CA ALA A 164 23.07 -2.38 -5.14
C ALA A 164 21.87 -2.07 -4.22
N VAL A 165 21.43 -3.11 -3.51
CA VAL A 165 20.32 -3.03 -2.55
C VAL A 165 20.67 -3.70 -1.23
N ARG A 166 20.20 -3.11 -0.13
CA ARG A 166 20.24 -3.74 1.18
C ARG A 166 18.85 -4.28 1.52
N LEU A 167 18.77 -5.57 1.81
CA LEU A 167 17.57 -6.27 2.25
C LEU A 167 17.70 -6.55 3.75
N HIS A 168 16.98 -5.80 4.56
CA HIS A 168 17.01 -5.94 6.03
C HIS A 168 16.15 -7.10 6.55
N GLY A 169 15.24 -7.62 5.72
CA GLY A 169 14.44 -8.78 6.08
C GLY A 169 13.30 -9.04 5.11
N ARG A 170 12.78 -10.27 5.16
CA ARG A 170 11.61 -10.73 4.41
C ARG A 170 10.47 -11.02 5.38
N PHE A 171 9.24 -10.69 5.01
CA PHE A 171 8.11 -11.11 5.83
C PHE A 171 7.90 -12.64 5.75
N PRO A 172 7.46 -13.29 6.84
CA PRO A 172 7.41 -14.76 6.92
C PRO A 172 6.35 -15.40 6.03
N ARG A 173 5.36 -14.63 5.58
CA ARG A 173 4.25 -15.10 4.75
C ARG A 173 3.91 -14.04 3.71
N VAL A 174 3.56 -14.49 2.51
CA VAL A 174 2.99 -13.66 1.45
C VAL A 174 1.49 -13.69 1.63
N VAL A 175 0.89 -12.53 1.87
CA VAL A 175 -0.57 -12.42 2.07
C VAL A 175 -1.15 -11.76 0.84
N VAL A 176 -1.93 -12.53 0.07
CA VAL A 176 -2.39 -12.16 -1.28
C VAL A 176 -3.92 -12.20 -1.37
N ALA A 177 -4.49 -11.26 -2.11
CA ALA A 177 -5.88 -11.34 -2.58
C ALA A 177 -5.93 -11.51 -4.11
N PHE A 178 -7.03 -12.09 -4.59
CA PHE A 178 -7.36 -12.25 -6.01
C PHE A 178 -8.70 -11.58 -6.32
N ALA A 179 -8.93 -11.12 -7.55
CA ALA A 179 -10.10 -10.32 -7.91
C ALA A 179 -11.43 -11.12 -7.92
N GLY A 180 -11.37 -12.44 -7.78
CA GLY A 180 -12.52 -13.31 -7.55
C GLY A 180 -13.22 -13.78 -8.83
N ARG A 181 -12.80 -13.29 -10.01
CA ARG A 181 -13.31 -13.72 -11.32
C ARG A 181 -12.49 -14.86 -11.94
N GLU A 182 -11.35 -15.18 -11.35
CA GLU A 182 -10.52 -16.31 -11.76
C GLU A 182 -11.12 -17.63 -11.27
N ASP A 183 -10.90 -18.72 -11.99
CA ASP A 183 -11.18 -20.05 -11.45
C ASP A 183 -10.13 -20.47 -10.41
N GLU A 184 -10.41 -21.55 -9.67
CA GLU A 184 -9.51 -22.02 -8.61
C GLU A 184 -8.17 -22.54 -9.16
N ALA A 185 -8.13 -23.08 -10.38
CA ALA A 185 -6.90 -23.56 -10.99
C ALA A 185 -5.94 -22.41 -11.30
N ARG A 186 -6.46 -21.30 -11.81
CA ARG A 186 -5.70 -20.06 -12.07
C ARG A 186 -5.21 -19.42 -10.77
N ARG A 187 -6.04 -19.39 -9.73
CA ARG A 187 -5.60 -18.92 -8.40
C ARG A 187 -4.52 -19.84 -7.82
N ALA A 188 -4.67 -21.16 -7.93
CA ALA A 188 -3.68 -22.13 -7.47
C ALA A 188 -2.34 -21.96 -8.19
N ARG A 189 -2.35 -21.79 -9.51
CA ARG A 189 -1.14 -21.48 -10.30
C ARG A 189 -0.48 -20.19 -9.83
N ALA A 190 -1.27 -19.13 -9.62
CA ALA A 190 -0.73 -17.85 -9.14
C ALA A 190 -0.13 -17.96 -7.74
N ARG A 191 -0.78 -18.70 -6.81
CA ARG A 191 -0.22 -18.94 -5.47
C ARG A 191 1.07 -19.74 -5.51
N ALA A 192 1.13 -20.79 -6.33
CA ALA A 192 2.33 -21.60 -6.50
C ALA A 192 3.49 -20.73 -7.01
N LEU A 193 3.26 -19.97 -8.08
CA LEU A 193 4.27 -19.09 -8.67
C LEU A 193 4.71 -17.98 -7.69
N LEU A 194 3.79 -17.31 -7.00
CA LEU A 194 4.14 -16.30 -5.99
C LEU A 194 4.95 -16.90 -4.84
N GLY A 195 4.60 -18.12 -4.39
CA GLY A 195 5.33 -18.82 -3.34
C GLY A 195 6.75 -19.19 -3.75
N GLU A 196 6.94 -19.61 -5.00
CA GLU A 196 8.24 -19.92 -5.60
C GLU A 196 9.11 -18.67 -5.77
N LEU A 197 8.56 -17.61 -6.37
CA LEU A 197 9.28 -16.36 -6.62
C LEU A 197 9.72 -15.72 -5.30
N LEU A 198 8.82 -15.61 -4.33
CA LEU A 198 9.09 -14.95 -3.05
C LEU A 198 9.70 -15.87 -1.98
N ARG A 199 9.78 -17.18 -2.24
CA ARG A 199 10.31 -18.22 -1.33
C ARG A 199 9.66 -18.21 0.06
N LYS A 200 8.35 -17.99 0.09
CA LYS A 200 7.56 -17.85 1.32
C LYS A 200 6.19 -18.51 1.15
N PRO A 201 5.61 -19.06 2.23
CA PRO A 201 4.26 -19.59 2.19
C PRO A 201 3.25 -18.48 1.84
N VAL A 202 2.30 -18.83 0.98
CA VAL A 202 1.26 -17.92 0.50
C VAL A 202 -0.03 -18.15 1.29
N VAL A 203 -0.59 -17.08 1.83
CA VAL A 203 -1.88 -17.05 2.52
C VAL A 203 -2.84 -16.21 1.70
N THR A 204 -3.98 -16.79 1.34
CA THR A 204 -4.99 -16.10 0.55
C THR A 204 -5.95 -15.36 1.47
N LEU A 205 -6.21 -14.10 1.14
CA LEU A 205 -7.24 -13.30 1.76
C LEU A 205 -8.61 -13.64 1.19
N PRO A 206 -9.67 -13.51 2.00
CA PRO A 206 -11.01 -13.83 1.55
C PRO A 206 -11.57 -12.85 0.51
N SER A 207 -11.02 -11.63 0.43
CA SER A 207 -11.48 -10.60 -0.51
C SER A 207 -10.42 -9.54 -0.73
N PHE A 208 -10.38 -8.97 -1.94
CA PHE A 208 -9.47 -7.88 -2.31
C PHE A 208 -9.60 -6.64 -1.42
N VAL A 209 -10.80 -6.33 -0.93
CA VAL A 209 -11.03 -5.18 -0.02
C VAL A 209 -10.24 -5.31 1.29
N SER A 210 -9.82 -6.53 1.64
CA SER A 210 -8.96 -6.79 2.82
C SER A 210 -7.56 -6.17 2.66
N CYS A 211 -7.10 -5.97 1.42
CA CYS A 211 -5.89 -5.21 1.12
C CYS A 211 -6.13 -3.70 1.32
N THR A 212 -7.26 -3.19 0.82
CA THR A 212 -7.66 -1.77 0.95
C THR A 212 -7.86 -1.33 2.40
N LEU A 213 -8.51 -2.16 3.23
CA LEU A 213 -8.81 -1.81 4.63
C LEU A 213 -7.62 -2.06 5.58
N GLY A 214 -6.45 -2.45 5.09
CA GLY A 214 -5.30 -2.77 5.93
C GLY A 214 -4.94 -1.62 6.88
N LEU A 215 -4.86 -1.90 8.19
CA LEU A 215 -4.35 -0.93 9.16
C LEU A 215 -2.84 -0.81 9.00
N SER A 216 -2.41 0.09 8.13
CA SER A 216 -1.02 0.27 7.69
C SER A 216 -0.66 1.76 7.76
N ASN A 217 0.21 2.20 6.86
CA ASN A 217 0.62 3.58 6.66
C ASN A 217 -0.57 4.56 6.53
N GLN A 218 -1.70 4.16 5.95
CA GLN A 218 -2.89 5.03 5.85
C GLN A 218 -3.50 5.44 7.19
N VAL A 219 -3.19 4.74 8.29
CA VAL A 219 -3.59 5.16 9.64
C VAL A 219 -2.46 5.90 10.33
N LEU A 220 -1.23 5.40 10.21
CA LEU A 220 -0.07 5.98 10.89
C LEU A 220 0.30 7.33 10.33
N HIS A 221 0.50 7.43 9.01
CA HIS A 221 1.05 8.62 8.38
C HIS A 221 0.15 9.84 8.55
N PRO A 222 -1.14 9.81 8.16
CA PRO A 222 -1.99 11.00 8.28
C PRO A 222 -2.18 11.46 9.73
N ALA A 223 -2.30 10.52 10.67
CA ALA A 223 -2.43 10.87 12.09
C ALA A 223 -1.18 11.56 12.64
N LEU A 224 0.00 11.06 12.30
CA LEU A 224 1.27 11.61 12.76
C LEU A 224 1.60 12.94 12.07
N SER A 225 1.47 13.00 10.74
CA SER A 225 1.76 14.23 10.00
C SER A 225 0.76 15.33 10.32
N GLY A 226 -0.53 15.03 10.47
CA GLY A 226 -1.52 16.03 10.90
C GLY A 226 -1.22 16.59 12.29
N ALA A 227 -0.79 15.72 13.23
CA ALA A 227 -0.39 16.19 14.56
C ALA A 227 0.90 17.03 14.55
N LEU A 228 1.90 16.64 13.76
CA LEU A 228 3.20 17.33 13.66
C LEU A 228 3.11 18.65 12.91
N LEU A 229 2.26 18.72 11.88
CA LEU A 229 2.06 19.91 11.04
C LEU A 229 0.88 20.76 11.50
N ARG A 230 0.34 20.52 12.71
CA ARG A 230 -0.83 21.25 13.18
C ARG A 230 -0.56 22.76 13.20
N GLY A 231 -1.34 23.50 12.42
CA GLY A 231 -1.21 24.96 12.29
C GLY A 231 -0.17 25.41 11.26
N PHE A 232 0.51 24.49 10.57
CA PHE A 232 1.39 24.79 9.46
C PHE A 232 0.59 25.31 8.26
N VAL A 233 1.02 26.44 7.69
CA VAL A 233 0.40 27.06 6.52
C VAL A 233 1.35 26.96 5.32
N PRO A 234 1.06 26.11 4.32
CA PRO A 234 1.85 26.03 3.10
C PRO A 234 2.04 27.39 2.43
N GLY A 235 3.27 27.67 1.98
CA GLY A 235 3.64 28.93 1.31
C GLY A 235 4.00 30.07 2.27
N ARG A 236 3.54 30.02 3.52
CA ARG A 236 3.88 30.98 4.58
C ARG A 236 4.96 30.47 5.51
N ASP A 237 4.84 29.21 5.94
CA ASP A 237 5.69 28.64 6.97
C ASP A 237 6.79 27.74 6.39
N ALA A 238 7.90 27.63 7.13
CA ALA A 238 9.00 26.72 6.86
C ALA A 238 9.48 26.07 8.16
N LEU A 239 10.02 24.86 8.04
CA LEU A 239 10.57 24.06 9.14
C LEU A 239 12.09 24.26 9.20
N ALA A 240 12.61 24.48 10.41
CA ALA A 240 14.05 24.56 10.63
C ALA A 240 14.75 23.22 10.39
N GLU A 241 14.12 22.12 10.80
CA GLU A 241 14.58 20.75 10.52
C GLU A 241 13.39 19.84 10.19
N ALA A 242 13.67 18.71 9.52
CA ALA A 242 12.66 17.71 9.23
C ALA A 242 12.29 16.94 10.52
N PRO A 243 11.04 17.03 11.03
CA PRO A 243 10.65 16.34 12.26
C PRO A 243 10.81 14.83 12.13
N ARG A 244 11.17 14.15 13.23
CA ARG A 244 11.12 12.68 13.29
C ARG A 244 9.66 12.26 13.36
N LEU A 245 9.19 11.58 12.33
CA LEU A 245 7.78 11.22 12.17
C LEU A 245 7.23 10.47 13.39
N TYR A 246 7.98 9.49 13.88
CA TYR A 246 7.59 8.69 15.04
C TYR A 246 8.23 9.18 16.34
N GLY A 247 9.49 9.62 16.27
CA GLY A 247 10.26 10.10 17.42
C GLY A 247 9.68 11.35 18.09
N ASP A 248 9.03 12.21 17.30
CA ASP A 248 8.46 13.47 17.77
C ASP A 248 6.92 13.42 17.86
N CYS A 249 6.34 12.23 17.73
CA CYS A 249 4.89 12.00 17.70
C CYS A 249 4.18 12.67 18.91
N PRO A 250 3.32 13.70 18.72
CA PRO A 250 2.56 14.29 19.82
C PRO A 250 1.50 13.32 20.36
N ALA A 251 1.03 13.53 21.59
CA ALA A 251 -0.06 12.72 22.16
C ALA A 251 -1.33 12.76 21.28
N ALA A 252 -1.60 13.91 20.65
CA ALA A 252 -2.68 14.06 19.68
C ALA A 252 -2.55 13.10 18.48
N GLY A 253 -1.34 12.84 17.98
CA GLY A 253 -1.11 11.88 16.90
C GLY A 253 -1.46 10.45 17.33
N GLY A 254 -1.10 10.07 18.56
CA GLY A 254 -1.52 8.79 19.15
C GLY A 254 -3.04 8.67 19.25
N ALA A 255 -3.73 9.72 19.70
CA ALA A 255 -5.18 9.76 19.79
C ALA A 255 -5.86 9.66 18.41
N ASP A 256 -5.30 10.30 17.40
CA ASP A 256 -5.81 10.26 16.03
C ASP A 256 -5.65 8.87 15.40
N MET A 257 -4.53 8.20 15.64
CA MET A 257 -4.34 6.81 15.24
C MET A 257 -5.37 5.87 15.88
N CYS A 258 -5.60 6.00 17.19
CA CYS A 258 -6.58 5.17 17.89
C CYS A 258 -7.99 5.34 17.33
N ARG A 259 -8.39 6.60 17.06
CA ARG A 259 -9.71 6.94 16.49
C ARG A 259 -9.87 6.44 15.06
N LEU A 260 -8.88 6.66 14.19
CA LEU A 260 -8.87 6.09 12.83
C LEU A 260 -8.98 4.56 12.88
N ALA A 261 -8.18 3.90 13.72
CA ALA A 261 -8.22 2.45 13.84
C ALA A 261 -9.59 1.94 14.31
N ALA A 262 -10.30 2.68 15.18
CA ALA A 262 -11.66 2.34 15.59
C ALA A 262 -12.64 2.43 14.42
N GLU A 263 -12.65 3.55 13.70
CA GLU A 263 -13.49 3.77 12.52
C GLU A 263 -13.29 2.68 11.45
N PHE A 264 -12.04 2.31 11.17
CA PHE A 264 -11.70 1.25 10.22
C PHE A 264 -12.23 -0.13 10.65
N LEU A 265 -12.20 -0.43 11.96
CA LEU A 265 -12.73 -1.69 12.48
C LEU A 265 -14.25 -1.75 12.39
N GLU A 266 -14.92 -0.63 12.65
CA GLU A 266 -16.37 -0.50 12.53
C GLU A 266 -16.80 -0.66 11.08
N LEU A 267 -16.15 0.05 10.16
CA LEU A 267 -16.38 -0.10 8.73
C LEU A 267 -16.14 -1.53 8.26
N ALA A 268 -15.02 -2.14 8.66
CA ALA A 268 -14.74 -3.52 8.27
C ALA A 268 -15.82 -4.48 8.78
N SER A 269 -16.35 -4.27 10.00
CA SER A 269 -17.45 -5.06 10.54
C SER A 269 -18.74 -4.87 9.73
N ALA A 270 -19.05 -3.64 9.33
CA ALA A 270 -20.21 -3.33 8.50
C ALA A 270 -20.11 -3.95 7.09
N LEU A 271 -18.90 -4.13 6.56
CA LEU A 271 -18.65 -4.71 5.25
C LEU A 271 -18.68 -6.25 5.22
N GLU A 272 -18.46 -6.94 6.35
CA GLU A 272 -18.39 -8.42 6.38
C GLU A 272 -19.63 -9.10 5.78
N PRO A 273 -20.89 -8.67 6.07
CA PRO A 273 -22.08 -9.28 5.49
C PRO A 273 -22.17 -9.11 3.96
N LEU A 274 -21.64 -8.02 3.40
CA LEU A 274 -21.67 -7.78 1.96
C LEU A 274 -20.67 -8.67 1.22
N VAL A 275 -19.49 -8.82 1.80
CA VAL A 275 -18.40 -9.63 1.24
C VAL A 275 -18.58 -11.12 1.52
N GLY A 276 -19.32 -11.49 2.56
CA GLY A 276 -19.51 -12.89 2.96
C GLY A 276 -18.25 -13.48 3.60
N ALA A 277 -17.39 -12.65 4.20
CA ALA A 277 -16.14 -13.11 4.79
C ALA A 277 -15.66 -12.24 5.97
N PRO A 278 -14.87 -12.82 6.91
CA PRO A 278 -14.47 -12.14 8.13
C PRO A 278 -13.31 -11.15 7.91
N ILE A 279 -13.54 -10.07 7.16
CA ILE A 279 -12.54 -9.06 6.82
C ILE A 279 -11.93 -8.42 8.06
N ARG A 280 -12.70 -8.19 9.13
CA ARG A 280 -12.18 -7.59 10.36
C ARG A 280 -11.03 -8.39 10.96
N ARG A 281 -11.10 -9.73 10.89
CA ARG A 281 -10.02 -10.61 11.37
C ARG A 281 -8.77 -10.49 10.50
N THR A 282 -8.94 -10.14 9.23
CA THR A 282 -7.83 -9.94 8.31
C THR A 282 -7.09 -8.63 8.56
N LEU A 283 -7.71 -7.62 9.19
CA LEU A 283 -7.06 -6.33 9.46
C LEU A 283 -5.76 -6.48 10.26
N GLY A 284 -5.74 -7.38 11.25
CA GLY A 284 -4.68 -7.57 12.24
C GLY A 284 -3.52 -8.51 11.83
N ILE A 285 -2.88 -8.25 10.68
CA ILE A 285 -1.72 -9.04 10.21
C ILE A 285 -0.38 -8.31 10.46
N ASP A 286 -0.40 -7.04 10.86
CA ASP A 286 0.83 -6.37 11.32
C ASP A 286 1.02 -6.56 12.84
N PRO A 287 2.18 -7.05 13.31
CA PRO A 287 2.46 -7.22 14.73
C PRO A 287 2.19 -5.96 15.58
N GLY A 288 2.46 -4.76 15.05
CA GLY A 288 2.21 -3.50 15.77
C GLY A 288 0.73 -3.21 15.98
N VAL A 289 -0.09 -3.42 14.94
CA VAL A 289 -1.54 -3.29 15.03
C VAL A 289 -2.14 -4.42 15.87
N ARG A 290 -1.57 -5.62 15.80
CA ARG A 290 -1.97 -6.74 16.66
C ARG A 290 -1.79 -6.39 18.13
N VAL A 291 -0.67 -5.78 18.54
CA VAL A 291 -0.48 -5.33 19.93
C VAL A 291 -1.57 -4.34 20.35
N TYR A 292 -1.86 -3.33 19.52
CA TYR A 292 -2.97 -2.39 19.79
C TYR A 292 -4.32 -3.10 19.89
N MET A 293 -4.62 -4.02 18.97
CA MET A 293 -5.89 -4.77 18.93
C MET A 293 -6.04 -5.74 20.10
N GLU A 294 -4.98 -6.46 20.48
CA GLU A 294 -5.01 -7.38 21.61
C GLU A 294 -5.11 -6.60 22.94
N TRP A 295 -4.43 -5.45 23.06
CA TRP A 295 -4.58 -4.57 24.23
C TRP A 295 -6.00 -4.01 24.34
N ARG A 296 -6.58 -3.56 23.21
CA ARG A 296 -7.99 -3.15 23.13
C ARG A 296 -8.94 -4.29 23.53
N ARG A 297 -8.68 -5.52 23.09
CA ARG A 297 -9.51 -6.69 23.42
C ARG A 297 -9.40 -7.13 24.88
N TRP A 298 -8.23 -7.01 25.50
CA TRP A 298 -7.91 -7.53 26.83
C TRP A 298 -8.29 -6.54 27.95
N ILE A 299 -8.00 -5.25 27.78
CA ILE A 299 -8.27 -4.21 28.79
C ILE A 299 -9.41 -3.29 28.38
N GLY A 300 -9.47 -2.95 27.09
CA GLY A 300 -10.24 -1.81 26.60
C GLY A 300 -11.74 -1.98 26.49
N ARG A 301 -12.25 -3.16 26.09
CA ARG A 301 -13.67 -3.32 25.80
C ARG A 301 -14.63 -2.95 26.95
N HIS A 302 -14.20 -3.11 28.20
CA HIS A 302 -15.03 -2.80 29.38
C HIS A 302 -14.85 -1.36 29.89
N LEU A 303 -13.85 -0.62 29.39
CA LEU A 303 -13.49 0.74 29.82
C LEU A 303 -13.58 1.77 28.66
N GLU A 304 -13.90 1.32 27.45
CA GLU A 304 -14.14 2.14 26.26
C GLU A 304 -15.28 3.13 26.51
N GLY A 305 -15.10 4.38 26.07
CA GLY A 305 -15.99 5.52 26.40
C GLY A 305 -15.60 6.27 27.67
N GLY A 306 -14.69 5.75 28.50
CA GLY A 306 -14.13 6.45 29.64
C GLY A 306 -13.01 7.42 29.26
N ARG A 307 -13.23 8.74 29.40
CA ARG A 307 -12.24 9.81 29.13
C ARG A 307 -10.86 9.63 29.78
N ARG A 308 -10.77 8.87 30.89
CA ARG A 308 -9.49 8.57 31.56
C ARG A 308 -8.75 7.43 30.86
N TYR A 309 -9.45 6.36 30.50
CA TYR A 309 -8.88 5.22 29.78
C TYR A 309 -8.37 5.63 28.40
N GLU A 310 -9.15 6.41 27.66
CA GLU A 310 -8.76 6.87 26.31
C GLU A 310 -7.48 7.70 26.34
N ARG A 311 -7.36 8.65 27.28
CA ARG A 311 -6.13 9.44 27.44
C ARG A 311 -4.91 8.58 27.78
N LEU A 312 -5.08 7.58 28.63
CA LEU A 312 -3.99 6.65 28.98
C LEU A 312 -3.57 5.81 27.77
N ARG A 313 -4.53 5.24 27.04
CA ARG A 313 -4.29 4.49 25.80
C ARG A 313 -3.53 5.35 24.78
N ASP A 314 -4.03 6.55 24.51
CA ASP A 314 -3.52 7.41 23.45
C ASP A 314 -2.10 7.88 23.78
N GLY A 315 -1.85 8.24 25.04
CA GLY A 315 -0.52 8.54 25.56
C GLY A 315 0.44 7.36 25.45
N PHE A 316 -0.03 6.14 25.76
CA PHE A 316 0.77 4.93 25.66
C PHE A 316 1.14 4.58 24.20
N VAL A 317 0.20 4.71 23.25
CA VAL A 317 0.48 4.50 21.82
C VAL A 317 1.51 5.50 21.31
N ALA A 318 1.36 6.79 21.66
CA ALA A 318 2.36 7.80 21.32
C ALA A 318 3.73 7.47 21.93
N TRP A 319 3.77 7.07 23.21
CA TRP A 319 4.99 6.66 23.89
C TRP A 319 5.67 5.46 23.19
N LEU A 320 4.93 4.43 22.81
CA LEU A 320 5.46 3.26 22.09
C LEU A 320 6.12 3.64 20.77
N LEU A 321 5.52 4.57 20.02
CA LEU A 321 6.07 5.03 18.74
C LEU A 321 7.38 5.81 18.94
N ARG A 322 7.42 6.73 19.92
CA ARG A 322 8.62 7.52 20.22
C ARG A 322 9.81 6.66 20.60
N HIS A 323 9.57 5.57 21.32
CA HIS A 323 10.63 4.69 21.84
C HIS A 323 10.91 3.49 20.91
N ASN A 324 10.27 3.41 19.75
CA ASN A 324 10.57 2.36 18.77
C ASN A 324 11.87 2.68 18.01
N ARG A 325 12.98 2.08 18.46
CA ARG A 325 14.33 2.29 17.89
C ARG A 325 14.42 2.07 16.36
N ARG A 326 13.57 1.24 15.76
CA ARG A 326 13.57 1.00 14.30
C ARG A 326 12.93 2.14 13.52
N LEU A 327 11.91 2.77 14.10
CA LEU A 327 11.15 3.84 13.48
C LEU A 327 11.70 5.22 13.85
N TYR A 328 12.46 5.31 14.94
CA TYR A 328 13.09 6.53 15.45
C TYR A 328 13.81 7.39 14.39
N PRO A 329 14.63 6.85 13.46
CA PRO A 329 15.34 7.68 12.49
C PRO A 329 14.47 8.18 11.33
N ALA A 330 13.24 7.68 11.17
CA ALA A 330 12.39 8.09 10.06
C ALA A 330 11.90 9.53 10.25
N ARG A 331 12.17 10.38 9.26
CA ARG A 331 11.78 11.79 9.24
C ARG A 331 10.62 12.01 8.28
N LEU A 332 9.87 13.08 8.54
CA LEU A 332 8.85 13.57 7.62
C LEU A 332 9.52 13.92 6.28
N PRO A 333 8.97 13.49 5.13
CA PRO A 333 9.56 13.86 3.84
C PRO A 333 9.46 15.36 3.63
N THR A 334 10.61 15.98 3.39
CA THR A 334 10.75 17.44 3.23
C THR A 334 11.68 17.72 2.06
N ARG A 335 11.59 18.93 1.53
CA ARG A 335 12.47 19.49 0.51
C ARG A 335 12.88 20.91 0.87
N PRO A 336 13.97 21.44 0.31
CA PRO A 336 14.31 22.84 0.48
C PRO A 336 13.17 23.76 0.02
N ASP A 337 12.91 24.81 0.81
CA ASP A 337 11.98 25.87 0.43
C ASP A 337 12.58 26.67 -0.74
N PRO A 338 11.83 26.91 -1.84
CA PRO A 338 12.34 27.66 -2.99
C PRO A 338 12.79 29.10 -2.65
N HIS A 339 12.27 29.67 -1.57
CA HIS A 339 12.61 31.01 -1.08
C HIS A 339 13.70 31.00 0.00
N GLY A 340 14.34 29.86 0.28
CA GLY A 340 15.47 29.77 1.20
C GLY A 340 15.12 29.89 2.69
N ARG A 341 13.84 29.78 3.09
CA ARG A 341 13.42 29.93 4.50
C ARG A 341 13.68 28.68 5.36
N GLY A 342 14.15 27.59 4.77
CA GLY A 342 14.38 26.31 5.45
C GLY A 342 13.84 25.13 4.65
N LEU A 343 13.16 24.21 5.32
CA LEU A 343 12.55 23.03 4.73
C LEU A 343 11.02 23.17 4.68
N VAL A 344 10.41 22.64 3.64
CA VAL A 344 8.94 22.49 3.54
C VAL A 344 8.59 21.02 3.35
N PRO A 345 7.45 20.55 3.89
CA PRO A 345 6.99 19.19 3.61
C PRO A 345 6.83 18.94 2.11
N ASP A 346 7.24 17.76 1.65
CA ASP A 346 7.11 17.37 0.25
C ASP A 346 5.75 16.68 0.01
N PHE A 347 4.70 17.51 -0.10
CA PHE A 347 3.33 17.06 -0.35
C PHE A 347 3.15 16.33 -1.70
N GLY A 348 4.15 16.37 -2.59
CA GLY A 348 4.19 15.59 -3.83
C GLY A 348 4.75 14.17 -3.64
N SER A 349 5.27 13.83 -2.47
CA SER A 349 5.80 12.49 -2.22
C SER A 349 4.69 11.46 -2.03
N ARG A 350 5.04 10.18 -2.28
CA ARG A 350 4.14 9.03 -2.07
C ARG A 350 3.53 8.97 -0.65
N PHE A 351 4.17 9.60 0.33
CA PHE A 351 3.68 9.64 1.71
C PHE A 351 2.30 10.30 1.80
N TRP A 352 2.05 11.36 1.03
CA TRP A 352 0.73 11.99 0.96
C TRP A 352 -0.11 11.40 -0.17
N LEU A 353 0.50 11.16 -1.33
CA LEU A 353 -0.23 10.67 -2.51
C LEU A 353 -0.81 9.27 -2.32
N ASP A 354 -0.18 8.37 -1.57
CA ASP A 354 -0.75 7.04 -1.34
C ASP A 354 -1.75 7.05 -0.18
N ASP A 355 -1.43 7.73 0.93
CA ASP A 355 -2.18 7.58 2.18
C ASP A 355 -3.44 8.46 2.26
N ILE A 356 -3.49 9.59 1.53
CA ILE A 356 -4.65 10.49 1.55
C ILE A 356 -5.68 10.14 0.46
N PRO A 357 -5.40 10.32 -0.85
CA PRO A 357 -6.40 10.04 -1.89
C PRO A 357 -6.61 8.53 -2.12
N HIS A 358 -5.59 7.69 -1.93
CA HIS A 358 -5.69 6.23 -2.10
C HIS A 358 -5.75 5.45 -0.78
N GLY A 359 -5.79 6.14 0.35
CA GLY A 359 -6.03 5.57 1.68
C GLY A 359 -7.30 6.14 2.30
N LEU A 360 -7.20 7.27 2.98
CA LEU A 360 -8.30 7.85 3.75
C LEU A 360 -9.54 8.19 2.90
N CYS A 361 -9.39 8.73 1.69
CA CYS A 361 -10.55 9.02 0.82
C CYS A 361 -11.30 7.75 0.42
N VAL A 362 -10.57 6.64 0.25
CA VAL A 362 -11.14 5.33 -0.09
C VAL A 362 -12.01 4.81 1.05
N VAL A 363 -11.44 4.85 2.26
CA VAL A 363 -12.08 4.36 3.47
C VAL A 363 -13.26 5.25 3.87
N TYR A 364 -13.13 6.57 3.70
CA TYR A 364 -14.23 7.50 3.90
C TYR A 364 -15.38 7.25 2.93
N GLY A 365 -15.08 7.07 1.64
CA GLY A 365 -16.10 6.76 0.62
C GLY A 365 -16.86 5.46 0.90
N LEU A 366 -16.17 4.42 1.36
CA LEU A 366 -16.82 3.20 1.85
C LEU A 366 -17.70 3.47 3.08
N GLY A 367 -17.25 4.31 4.02
CA GLY A 367 -18.03 4.72 5.19
C GLY A 367 -19.35 5.41 4.81
N VAL A 368 -19.30 6.34 3.85
CA VAL A 368 -20.48 7.02 3.30
C VAL A 368 -21.49 6.01 2.74
N LEU A 369 -21.03 5.08 1.89
CA LEU A 369 -21.88 4.05 1.26
C LEU A 369 -22.49 3.07 2.26
N MET A 370 -21.79 2.83 3.38
CA MET A 370 -22.25 1.94 4.45
C MET A 370 -23.05 2.65 5.54
N GLY A 371 -23.15 3.98 5.50
CA GLY A 371 -23.74 4.77 6.59
C GLY A 371 -22.97 4.69 7.91
N VAL A 372 -21.67 4.39 7.86
CA VAL A 372 -20.79 4.34 9.04
C VAL A 372 -20.20 5.73 9.28
N PRO A 373 -20.39 6.35 10.46
CA PRO A 373 -19.76 7.63 10.76
C PRO A 373 -18.24 7.55 10.75
N MET A 374 -17.59 8.43 9.99
CA MET A 374 -16.12 8.49 9.86
C MET A 374 -15.56 9.89 10.18
N PRO A 375 -15.93 10.51 11.33
CA PRO A 375 -15.61 11.91 11.61
C PRO A 375 -14.11 12.21 11.68
N ARG A 376 -13.29 11.31 12.23
CA ARG A 376 -11.84 11.51 12.31
C ARG A 376 -11.18 11.34 10.95
N THR A 377 -11.57 10.31 10.19
CA THR A 377 -11.11 10.13 8.81
C THR A 377 -11.44 11.37 7.98
N ARG A 378 -12.67 11.87 8.04
CA ARG A 378 -13.08 13.11 7.34
C ARG A 378 -12.22 14.30 7.74
N ALA A 379 -12.05 14.54 9.04
CA ALA A 379 -11.28 15.67 9.55
C ALA A 379 -9.82 15.63 9.07
N LEU A 380 -9.20 14.45 9.05
CA LEU A 380 -7.83 14.29 8.55
C LEU A 380 -7.73 14.47 7.03
N VAL A 381 -8.73 14.05 6.25
CA VAL A 381 -8.74 14.32 4.81
C VAL A 381 -8.83 15.82 4.56
N LEU A 382 -9.74 16.54 5.23
CA LEU A 382 -9.89 18.00 5.11
C LEU A 382 -8.60 18.75 5.51
N GLU A 383 -7.96 18.32 6.58
CA GLU A 383 -6.69 18.89 7.02
C GLU A 383 -5.57 18.65 5.98
N HIS A 384 -5.41 17.42 5.50
CA HIS A 384 -4.32 17.07 4.59
C HIS A 384 -4.55 17.60 3.17
N GLN A 385 -5.79 17.64 2.68
CA GLN A 385 -6.08 18.21 1.36
C GLN A 385 -5.75 19.70 1.33
N ALA A 386 -5.95 20.43 2.44
CA ALA A 386 -5.53 21.83 2.57
C ALA A 386 -4.00 21.96 2.45
N TYR A 387 -3.25 21.10 3.13
CA TYR A 387 -1.79 21.05 2.98
C TYR A 387 -1.35 20.77 1.53
N MET A 388 -2.07 19.88 0.85
CA MET A 388 -1.76 19.45 -0.52
C MET A 388 -2.25 20.43 -1.60
N GLY A 389 -3.03 21.46 -1.25
CA GLY A 389 -3.70 22.33 -2.22
C GLY A 389 -4.70 21.57 -3.09
N ARG A 390 -5.46 20.65 -2.49
CA ARG A 390 -6.43 19.76 -3.15
C ARG A 390 -7.80 19.86 -2.50
N ARG A 391 -8.83 19.48 -3.25
CA ARG A 391 -10.23 19.41 -2.82
C ARG A 391 -10.85 18.05 -3.12
N TYR A 392 -10.48 17.06 -2.31
CA TYR A 392 -11.08 15.72 -2.38
C TYR A 392 -12.46 15.67 -1.73
N LEU A 393 -12.64 16.35 -0.60
CA LEU A 393 -13.91 16.50 0.10
C LEU A 393 -14.33 17.96 0.16
N GLU A 394 -15.64 18.17 0.19
CA GLU A 394 -16.24 19.47 0.52
C GLU A 394 -16.29 19.68 2.04
N GLU A 395 -15.96 20.89 2.49
CA GLU A 395 -16.02 21.27 3.91
C GLU A 395 -17.45 21.28 4.43
N ALA A 396 -18.39 21.73 3.60
CA ALA A 396 -19.82 21.79 3.87
C ALA A 396 -20.60 21.27 2.63
N PRO A 397 -20.70 19.94 2.44
CA PRO A 397 -21.42 19.38 1.31
C PRO A 397 -22.93 19.66 1.42
N ALA A 398 -23.59 19.90 0.29
CA ALA A 398 -25.04 20.08 0.23
C ALA A 398 -25.80 18.79 0.62
N ASP A 399 -25.28 17.64 0.19
CA ASP A 399 -25.73 16.31 0.62
C ASP A 399 -24.57 15.57 1.31
N PRO A 400 -24.70 15.18 2.59
CA PRO A 400 -23.71 14.33 3.28
C PRO A 400 -23.42 12.99 2.59
N ARG A 401 -24.28 12.52 1.68
CA ARG A 401 -24.10 11.32 0.86
C ARG A 401 -23.20 11.55 -0.34
N GLU A 402 -23.02 12.81 -0.74
CA GLU A 402 -22.13 13.24 -1.83
C GLU A 402 -21.08 14.24 -1.33
N PRO A 403 -20.21 13.83 -0.39
CA PRO A 403 -19.30 14.76 0.29
C PRO A 403 -18.04 15.10 -0.51
N PHE A 404 -17.93 14.68 -1.77
CA PHE A 404 -16.71 14.75 -2.56
C PHE A 404 -16.63 16.04 -3.36
N GLY A 405 -15.42 16.60 -3.43
CA GLY A 405 -15.09 17.80 -4.18
C GLY A 405 -14.52 17.50 -5.58
N PRO A 406 -14.01 18.53 -6.27
CA PRO A 406 -13.60 18.45 -7.67
C PRO A 406 -12.39 17.54 -7.95
N ASP A 407 -11.52 17.25 -6.96
CA ASP A 407 -10.38 16.34 -7.15
C ASP A 407 -10.74 14.86 -6.88
N LEU A 408 -12.02 14.47 -6.86
CA LEU A 408 -12.48 13.08 -6.67
C LEU A 408 -11.81 12.10 -7.65
N ASP A 409 -11.63 12.52 -8.90
CA ASP A 409 -11.00 11.75 -9.99
C ASP A 409 -9.53 11.39 -9.70
N ARG A 410 -8.87 12.13 -8.80
CA ARG A 410 -7.50 11.86 -8.34
C ARG A 410 -7.44 10.95 -7.12
N SER A 411 -8.59 10.47 -6.62
CA SER A 411 -8.68 9.56 -5.48
C SER A 411 -8.93 8.11 -5.88
N GLY A 412 -8.82 7.20 -4.92
CA GLY A 412 -9.27 5.81 -5.06
C GLY A 412 -10.68 5.56 -4.54
N ALA A 413 -11.45 6.61 -4.21
CA ALA A 413 -12.77 6.45 -3.59
C ALA A 413 -13.74 5.68 -4.50
N PRO A 414 -14.59 4.79 -3.95
CA PRO A 414 -15.60 4.05 -4.73
C PRO A 414 -16.45 4.94 -5.64
N GLN A 415 -16.79 6.14 -5.17
CA GLN A 415 -17.61 7.15 -5.87
C GLN A 415 -16.99 7.57 -7.21
N ARG A 416 -15.66 7.57 -7.34
CA ARG A 416 -14.97 7.81 -8.61
C ARG A 416 -15.38 6.80 -9.69
N TYR A 417 -15.72 5.57 -9.30
CA TYR A 417 -16.10 4.49 -10.21
C TYR A 417 -17.62 4.41 -10.43
N GLY A 418 -18.36 5.50 -10.12
CA GLY A 418 -19.81 5.56 -10.28
C GLY A 418 -20.60 4.84 -9.19
N VAL A 419 -19.98 4.57 -8.03
CA VAL A 419 -20.64 3.86 -6.92
C VAL A 419 -21.18 4.86 -5.90
N HIS A 420 -22.49 5.06 -5.90
CA HIS A 420 -23.18 6.05 -5.06
C HIS A 420 -24.11 5.44 -4.00
N ASP A 421 -24.36 4.13 -4.06
CA ASP A 421 -25.23 3.44 -3.12
C ASP A 421 -24.70 2.07 -2.69
N ARG A 422 -25.42 1.44 -1.77
CA ARG A 422 -25.07 0.12 -1.23
C ARG A 422 -25.17 -0.99 -2.29
N ALA A 423 -26.07 -0.89 -3.26
CA ALA A 423 -26.24 -1.91 -4.30
C ALA A 423 -25.04 -1.90 -5.27
N GLY A 424 -24.64 -0.70 -5.71
CA GLY A 424 -23.40 -0.48 -6.46
C GLY A 424 -22.18 -0.97 -5.69
N LEU A 425 -22.12 -0.72 -4.37
CA LEU A 425 -21.02 -1.21 -3.54
C LEU A 425 -20.96 -2.74 -3.49
N VAL A 426 -22.10 -3.44 -3.36
CA VAL A 426 -22.13 -4.90 -3.42
C VAL A 426 -21.59 -5.39 -4.76
N GLY A 427 -22.03 -4.77 -5.85
CA GLY A 427 -21.54 -5.12 -7.18
C GLY A 427 -20.05 -4.85 -7.35
N LEU A 428 -19.55 -3.72 -6.83
CA LEU A 428 -18.13 -3.42 -6.79
C LEU A 428 -17.38 -4.50 -6.00
N LEU A 429 -17.80 -4.85 -4.78
CA LEU A 429 -17.06 -5.78 -3.91
C LEU A 429 -17.11 -7.24 -4.37
N ARG A 430 -18.22 -7.68 -4.98
CA ARG A 430 -18.37 -9.04 -5.51
C ARG A 430 -17.81 -9.20 -6.92
N GLY A 431 -17.36 -8.09 -7.52
CA GLY A 431 -16.88 -8.07 -8.88
C GLY A 431 -18.01 -8.19 -9.91
N THR A 432 -19.30 -8.10 -9.54
CA THR A 432 -20.46 -8.29 -10.43
C THR A 432 -21.01 -7.01 -11.02
N ALA A 433 -20.66 -5.83 -10.47
CA ALA A 433 -21.00 -4.54 -11.06
C ALA A 433 -19.77 -3.64 -11.23
N CYS A 434 -19.99 -2.63 -12.07
CA CYS A 434 -19.05 -1.76 -12.78
C CYS A 434 -18.42 -2.46 -13.98
#